data_AF-A0A7X4B3S6-F1
#
_entry.id   AF-A0A7X4B3S6-F1
#
_cell.length_a   1.000
_cell.length_b   1.000
_cell.length_c   1.000
_cell.angle_alpha   90.00
_cell.angle_beta   90.00
_cell.angle_gamma   90.00
#
_symmetry.space_group_name_H-M   'P 1'
#
loop_
_entity.id
_entity.type
_entity.pdbx_description
1 polymer ?
#
loop_
_entity_poly.entity_id
_entity_poly.type
_entity_poly.pdbx_seq_one_letter_code
_entity_poly.pdbx_strand_id
1 'polypeptide(L)'
;MLGWYTDNISTYAKDVDTLFALIYWITVVVFILVMATLILFLIKYRHREGHKAEYIEGSTKLEIIWTTATTVIVFGLAMLSFPQWNKLKSPAENPDYTVLVRGEQFNWYFIYPGPDNEIGTEDDLEFENEMY
;
A
#
# COMPACT_ATOMS: atom_id res chain seq x y z
N MET A 1 -13.93 -0.46 -9.69
CA MET A 1 -12.75 -1.09 -9.07
C MET A 1 -11.76 -1.41 -10.18
N LEU A 2 -10.45 -1.39 -9.91
CA LEU A 2 -9.43 -1.67 -10.95
C LEU A 2 -9.61 -3.11 -11.45
N GLY A 3 -9.52 -3.33 -12.76
CA GLY A 3 -9.89 -4.61 -13.39
C GLY A 3 -8.95 -5.79 -13.13
N TRP A 4 -7.86 -5.57 -12.38
CA TRP A 4 -6.85 -6.58 -12.05
C TRP A 4 -6.89 -7.00 -10.58
N TYR A 5 -7.86 -6.49 -9.80
CA TYR A 5 -8.06 -6.97 -8.43
C TYR A 5 -8.51 -8.43 -8.43
N THR A 6 -8.03 -9.18 -7.44
CA THR A 6 -8.54 -10.51 -7.13
C THR A 6 -9.94 -10.41 -6.52
N ASP A 7 -10.67 -11.52 -6.52
CA ASP A 7 -11.99 -11.56 -5.91
C ASP A 7 -11.94 -11.21 -4.41
N ASN A 8 -12.93 -10.44 -3.98
CA ASN A 8 -13.06 -10.00 -2.60
C ASN A 8 -13.62 -11.14 -1.75
N ILE A 9 -12.74 -11.89 -1.08
CA ILE A 9 -13.09 -13.04 -0.21
C ILE A 9 -13.11 -12.72 1.29
N SER A 10 -12.76 -11.50 1.68
CA SER A 10 -12.71 -11.05 3.08
C SER A 10 -13.53 -9.78 3.27
N THR A 11 -14.09 -9.60 4.47
CA THR A 11 -14.81 -8.38 4.87
C THR A 11 -13.94 -7.12 4.85
N TYR A 12 -12.60 -7.28 4.91
CA TYR A 12 -11.65 -6.17 4.83
C TYR A 12 -11.24 -5.82 3.39
N ALA A 13 -11.37 -6.76 2.45
CA ALA A 13 -10.77 -6.63 1.13
C ALA A 13 -11.32 -5.41 0.37
N LYS A 14 -12.63 -5.15 0.47
CA LYS A 14 -13.26 -3.97 -0.16
C LYS A 14 -12.73 -2.64 0.38
N ASP A 15 -12.48 -2.55 1.68
CA ASP A 15 -11.96 -1.34 2.33
C ASP A 15 -10.52 -1.07 1.86
N VAL A 16 -9.71 -2.13 1.76
CA VAL A 16 -8.32 -2.07 1.24
C VAL A 16 -8.30 -1.69 -0.24
N ASP A 17 -9.12 -2.34 -1.07
CA ASP A 17 -9.22 -2.07 -2.51
C ASP A 17 -9.62 -0.62 -2.80
N THR A 18 -10.49 -0.05 -1.95
CA THR A 18 -10.94 1.35 -2.08
C THR A 18 -9.82 2.32 -1.75
N LEU A 19 -9.08 2.09 -0.65
CA LEU A 19 -7.91 2.89 -0.29
C LEU A 19 -6.81 2.78 -1.36
N PHE A 20 -6.54 1.57 -1.85
CA PHE A 20 -5.59 1.36 -2.93
C PHE A 20 -5.99 2.13 -4.18
N ALA A 21 -7.26 2.04 -4.60
CA ALA A 21 -7.75 2.73 -5.80
C ALA A 21 -7.60 4.25 -5.67
N LEU A 22 -7.88 4.81 -4.49
CA LEU A 22 -7.68 6.23 -4.20
C LEU A 22 -6.22 6.65 -4.37
N ILE A 23 -5.30 5.94 -3.71
CA ILE A 23 -3.85 6.21 -3.78
C ILE A 23 -3.37 6.08 -5.23
N TYR A 24 -3.77 5.00 -5.90
CA TYR A 24 -3.43 4.74 -7.29
C TYR A 24 -3.82 5.90 -8.21
N TRP A 25 -5.07 6.37 -8.13
CA TRP A 25 -5.53 7.47 -8.98
C TRP A 25 -4.84 8.80 -8.66
N ILE A 26 -4.56 9.09 -7.38
CA ILE A 26 -3.76 10.26 -6.98
C ILE A 26 -2.36 10.17 -7.61
N THR A 27 -1.70 9.02 -7.50
CA THR A 27 -0.38 8.78 -8.08
C THR A 27 -0.40 8.90 -9.61
N VAL A 28 -1.40 8.34 -10.29
CA VAL A 28 -1.55 8.44 -11.74
C VAL A 28 -1.71 9.90 -12.17
N VAL A 29 -2.53 10.69 -11.47
CA VAL A 29 -2.70 12.13 -11.78
C VAL A 29 -1.38 12.88 -11.62
N VAL A 30 -0.68 12.70 -10.49
CA VAL A 30 0.62 13.35 -10.26
C VAL A 30 1.66 12.92 -11.30
N PHE A 31 1.70 11.62 -11.62
CA PHE A 31 2.57 11.08 -12.65
C PHE A 31 2.32 11.74 -14.01
N ILE A 32 1.06 11.83 -14.45
CA ILE A 32 0.69 12.49 -15.71
C ILE A 32 1.11 13.96 -15.68
N LEU A 33 0.90 14.69 -14.58
CA LEU A 33 1.31 16.09 -14.45
C LEU A 33 2.82 16.26 -14.58
N VAL A 34 3.61 15.41 -13.92
CA VAL A 34 5.08 15.42 -14.01
C VAL A 34 5.53 15.09 -15.44
N MET A 35 4.98 14.04 -16.04
CA MET A 35 5.34 13.61 -17.41
C MET A 35 4.96 14.68 -18.44
N ALA A 36 3.77 15.28 -18.33
CA ALA A 36 3.36 16.38 -19.20
C ALA A 36 4.29 17.58 -19.05
N THR A 37 4.63 17.97 -17.82
CA THR A 37 5.58 19.07 -17.55
C THR A 37 6.95 18.79 -18.14
N LEU A 38 7.46 17.56 -17.99
CA LEU A 38 8.73 17.13 -18.56
C LEU A 38 8.71 17.21 -20.09
N ILE A 39 7.66 16.68 -20.74
CA ILE A 39 7.50 16.74 -22.21
C ILE A 39 7.41 18.19 -22.68
N LEU A 40 6.65 19.04 -21.99
CA LEU A 40 6.56 20.46 -22.29
C LEU A 40 7.93 21.13 -22.21
N PHE A 41 8.74 20.81 -21.20
CA PHE A 41 10.08 21.39 -21.04
C PHE A 41 11.06 20.87 -22.10
N LEU A 42 10.99 19.59 -22.44
CA LEU A 42 11.79 19.01 -23.53
C LEU A 42 11.53 19.71 -24.87
N ILE A 43 10.27 20.06 -25.17
CA ILE A 43 9.91 20.75 -26.42
C ILE A 43 10.25 22.24 -26.36
N LYS A 44 9.86 22.91 -25.27
CA LYS A 44 10.01 24.37 -25.10
C LYS A 44 11.46 24.80 -24.96
N TYR A 45 12.24 24.06 -24.17
CA TYR A 45 13.64 24.37 -23.86
C TYR A 45 14.63 23.49 -24.64
N ARG A 46 14.20 22.87 -25.75
CA ARG A 46 15.09 22.15 -26.67
C ARG A 46 16.20 23.09 -27.17
N HIS A 47 17.41 22.56 -27.31
CA HIS A 47 18.53 23.29 -27.89
C HIS A 47 18.18 23.91 -29.25
N ARG A 48 18.57 25.17 -29.45
CA ARG A 48 18.50 25.92 -30.70
C ARG A 48 19.77 26.76 -30.85
N GLU A 49 20.33 26.77 -32.04
CA GLU A 49 21.52 27.58 -32.33
C GLU A 49 21.24 29.06 -32.01
N GLY A 50 22.21 29.72 -31.36
CA GLY A 50 22.08 31.12 -30.94
C GLY A 50 21.24 31.36 -29.68
N HIS A 51 20.63 30.35 -29.08
CA HIS A 51 19.92 30.47 -27.80
C HIS A 51 20.82 30.03 -26.63
N LYS A 52 21.08 30.95 -25.69
CA LYS A 52 21.77 30.65 -24.43
C LYS A 52 20.75 30.24 -23.37
N ALA A 53 21.10 29.24 -22.58
CA ALA A 53 20.28 28.81 -21.44
C ALA A 53 20.22 29.92 -20.38
N GLU A 54 19.04 30.13 -19.81
CA GLU A 54 18.86 30.99 -18.65
C GLU A 54 19.30 30.24 -17.39
N TYR A 55 20.09 30.90 -16.53
CA TYR A 55 20.54 30.31 -15.27
C TYR A 55 19.60 30.75 -14.15
N ILE A 56 18.82 29.79 -13.64
CA ILE A 56 17.87 29.99 -12.55
C ILE A 56 18.34 29.11 -11.39
N GLU A 57 18.76 29.72 -10.27
CA GLU A 57 19.28 29.00 -9.11
C GLU A 57 18.20 28.29 -8.29
N GLY A 58 16.99 28.85 -8.23
CA GLY A 58 15.91 28.26 -7.48
C GLY A 58 14.71 29.19 -7.31
N SER A 59 13.69 28.68 -6.63
CA SER A 59 12.51 29.48 -6.28
C SER A 59 11.94 28.99 -4.96
N THR A 60 12.24 29.71 -3.88
CA THR A 60 11.70 29.40 -2.55
C THR A 60 10.17 29.34 -2.55
N LYS A 61 9.52 30.17 -3.37
CA LYS A 61 8.06 30.15 -3.51
C LYS A 61 7.58 28.83 -4.13
N LEU A 62 8.23 28.36 -5.18
CA LEU A 62 7.91 27.11 -5.86
C LEU A 62 8.16 25.92 -4.92
N GLU A 63 9.29 25.96 -4.19
CA GLU A 63 9.69 24.99 -3.19
C GLU A 63 8.65 24.81 -2.08
N ILE A 64 8.17 25.93 -1.52
CA ILE A 64 7.13 25.92 -0.49
C ILE A 64 5.83 25.30 -1.04
N ILE A 65 5.42 25.67 -2.26
CA ILE A 65 4.17 25.19 -2.86
C ILE A 65 4.20 23.66 -3.03
N TRP A 66 5.23 23.10 -3.66
CA TRP A 66 5.26 21.66 -3.90
C TRP A 66 5.47 20.86 -2.62
N THR A 67 6.23 21.39 -1.65
CA THR A 67 6.51 20.68 -0.40
C THR A 67 5.26 20.64 0.46
N THR A 68 4.54 21.77 0.53
CA THR A 68 3.25 21.84 1.23
C THR A 68 2.21 20.95 0.58
N ALA A 69 2.09 20.99 -0.76
CA ALA A 69 1.17 20.14 -1.49
C ALA A 69 1.45 18.64 -1.24
N THR A 70 2.71 18.23 -1.31
CA THR A 70 3.14 16.84 -1.02
C THR A 70 2.80 16.45 0.41
N THR A 71 3.12 17.31 1.37
CA THR A 71 2.83 17.09 2.80
C THR A 71 1.34 16.90 3.05
N VAL A 72 0.50 17.77 2.48
CA VAL A 72 -0.96 17.71 2.64
C VAL A 72 -1.52 16.41 2.06
N ILE A 73 -1.05 15.98 0.88
CA ILE A 73 -1.51 14.73 0.26
C ILE A 73 -1.14 13.53 1.13
N VAL A 74 0.12 13.43 1.56
CA VAL A 74 0.60 12.31 2.39
C VAL A 74 -0.12 12.28 3.74
N PHE A 75 -0.25 13.42 4.40
CA PHE A 75 -0.92 13.52 5.70
C PHE A 75 -2.41 13.18 5.58
N GLY A 76 -3.09 13.69 4.54
CA GLY A 76 -4.49 13.36 4.27
C GLY A 76 -4.70 11.86 4.03
N LEU A 77 -3.84 11.22 3.25
CA LEU A 77 -3.87 9.77 3.03
C LEU A 77 -3.63 8.99 4.32
N ALA A 78 -2.70 9.43 5.18
CA ALA A 78 -2.44 8.81 6.47
C ALA A 78 -3.66 8.88 7.40
N MET A 79 -4.35 10.03 7.46
CA MET A 79 -5.58 10.17 8.26
C MET A 79 -6.69 9.25 7.75
N LEU A 80 -6.83 9.11 6.42
CA LEU A 80 -7.84 8.26 5.81
C LEU A 80 -7.55 6.76 5.95
N SER A 81 -6.28 6.35 6.06
CA SER A 81 -5.89 4.95 6.19
C SER A 81 -5.86 4.44 7.63
N PHE A 82 -5.73 5.34 8.60
CA PHE A 82 -5.55 4.98 10.01
C PHE A 82 -6.69 4.13 10.61
N PRO A 83 -7.99 4.42 10.38
CA PRO A 83 -9.07 3.59 10.93
C PRO A 83 -9.05 2.16 10.38
N GLN A 84 -8.80 2.00 9.09
CA GLN A 84 -8.75 0.72 8.39
C GLN A 84 -7.53 -0.08 8.85
N TRP A 85 -6.39 0.58 9.08
CA TRP A 85 -5.21 -0.03 9.66
C TRP A 85 -5.51 -0.62 11.05
N ASN A 86 -6.16 0.15 11.92
CA ASN A 86 -6.52 -0.32 13.26
C ASN A 86 -7.51 -1.50 13.17
N LYS A 87 -8.52 -1.39 12.31
CA LYS A 87 -9.50 -2.46 12.08
C LYS A 87 -8.85 -3.77 11.60
N LEU A 88 -7.82 -3.68 10.76
CA LEU A 88 -7.06 -4.83 10.23
C LEU A 88 -6.08 -5.43 11.23
N LYS A 89 -5.48 -4.60 12.09
CA LYS A 89 -4.43 -5.03 13.03
C LYS A 89 -4.96 -5.44 14.40
N SER A 90 -6.17 -5.03 14.77
CA SER A 90 -6.79 -5.48 16.00
C SER A 90 -7.12 -6.98 15.89
N PRO A 91 -6.67 -7.81 16.84
CA PRO A 91 -7.09 -9.20 16.89
C PRO A 91 -8.60 -9.28 17.09
N ALA A 92 -9.22 -10.34 16.59
CA ALA A 92 -10.60 -10.64 16.91
C ALA A 92 -10.72 -10.87 18.42
N GLU A 93 -11.68 -10.23 19.08
CA GLU A 93 -11.89 -10.40 20.52
C GLU A 93 -12.32 -11.83 20.88
N ASN A 94 -13.13 -12.45 20.00
CA ASN A 94 -13.62 -13.81 20.14
C ASN A 94 -13.58 -14.51 18.77
N PRO A 95 -12.43 -15.06 18.36
CA PRO A 95 -12.34 -15.76 17.08
C PRO A 95 -13.11 -17.09 17.13
N ASP A 96 -13.87 -17.41 16.08
CA ASP A 96 -14.53 -18.71 15.94
C ASP A 96 -13.52 -19.87 15.81
N TYR A 97 -12.35 -19.57 15.24
CA TYR A 97 -11.25 -20.51 15.02
C TYR A 97 -9.91 -19.82 15.27
N THR A 98 -9.01 -20.51 15.95
CA THR A 98 -7.61 -20.10 16.13
C THR A 98 -6.70 -21.11 15.44
N VAL A 99 -5.73 -20.63 14.68
CA VAL A 99 -4.73 -21.49 14.02
C VAL A 99 -3.36 -20.86 14.23
N LEU A 100 -2.42 -21.63 14.74
CA LEU A 100 -1.01 -21.23 14.77
C LEU A 100 -0.34 -21.74 13.49
N VAL A 101 0.31 -20.81 12.79
CA VAL A 101 1.03 -21.12 11.55
C VAL A 101 2.52 -20.97 11.82
N ARG A 102 3.27 -22.08 11.74
CA ARG A 102 4.73 -22.10 11.90
C ARG A 102 5.38 -22.24 10.52
N GLY A 103 6.29 -21.33 10.20
CA GLY A 103 7.08 -21.38 8.97
C GLY A 103 8.42 -22.08 9.18
N GLU A 104 8.77 -23.00 8.28
CA GLU A 104 10.05 -23.70 8.21
C GLU A 104 10.64 -23.65 6.79
N GLN A 105 11.91 -23.99 6.62
CA GLN A 105 12.54 -24.10 5.29
C GLN A 105 12.41 -25.54 4.77
N PHE A 106 11.65 -25.85 3.72
CA PHE A 106 10.72 -25.05 2.90
C PHE A 106 9.30 -25.59 3.11
N ASN A 107 8.72 -25.34 4.28
CA ASN A 107 7.47 -25.97 4.71
C ASN A 107 6.64 -25.08 5.65
N TRP A 108 5.37 -25.43 5.83
CA TRP A 108 4.46 -24.79 6.78
C TRP A 108 3.75 -25.85 7.61
N TYR A 109 3.71 -25.63 8.93
CA TYR A 109 2.89 -26.39 9.86
C TYR A 109 1.69 -25.55 10.28
N PHE A 110 0.52 -26.18 10.23
CA PHE A 110 -0.73 -25.63 10.73
C PHE A 110 -1.10 -26.38 12.01
N ILE A 111 -1.18 -25.64 13.12
CA ILE A 111 -1.49 -26.19 14.43
C ILE A 111 -2.87 -25.67 14.83
N TYR A 112 -3.80 -26.60 15.02
CA TYR A 112 -5.15 -26.34 15.50
C TYR A 112 -5.25 -26.72 16.98
N PRO A 113 -5.88 -25.89 17.83
CA PRO A 113 -6.09 -26.23 19.22
C PRO A 113 -6.98 -27.46 19.36
N GLY A 114 -6.76 -28.23 20.42
CA GLY A 114 -7.60 -29.35 20.80
C GLY A 114 -8.96 -28.91 21.37
N PRO A 115 -9.75 -29.84 21.93
CA PRO A 115 -11.03 -29.53 22.57
C PRO A 115 -10.98 -28.47 23.69
N ASP A 116 -9.80 -28.18 24.24
CA ASP A 116 -9.57 -27.15 25.24
C ASP A 116 -9.48 -25.71 24.66
N ASN A 117 -9.40 -25.57 23.33
CA ASN A 117 -9.20 -24.31 22.60
C ASN A 117 -7.91 -23.55 22.98
N GLU A 118 -6.94 -24.21 23.61
CA GLU A 118 -5.63 -23.63 23.93
C GLU A 118 -4.59 -24.14 22.92
N ILE A 119 -3.58 -23.32 22.63
CA ILE A 119 -2.48 -23.70 21.73
C ILE A 119 -1.23 -23.92 22.57
N GLY A 120 -0.50 -25.00 22.27
CA GLY A 120 0.69 -25.45 22.99
C GLY A 120 0.43 -26.58 23.97
N THR A 121 -0.70 -27.28 23.84
CA THR A 121 -1.12 -28.40 24.69
C THR A 121 -0.89 -29.74 23.98
N GLU A 122 -0.94 -30.85 24.72
CA GLU A 122 -0.64 -32.19 24.18
C GLU A 122 -1.70 -32.69 23.17
N ASP A 123 -2.89 -32.08 23.15
CA ASP A 123 -4.02 -32.42 22.29
C ASP A 123 -4.10 -31.59 20.99
N ASP A 124 -3.12 -30.71 20.76
CA ASP A 124 -2.98 -29.94 19.52
C ASP A 124 -2.87 -30.84 18.29
N LEU A 125 -3.60 -30.49 17.23
CA LEU A 125 -3.53 -31.17 15.95
C LEU A 125 -2.55 -30.45 15.02
N GLU A 126 -1.41 -31.08 14.76
CA GLU A 126 -0.41 -30.58 13.83
C GLU A 126 -0.60 -31.19 12.44
N PHE A 127 -0.76 -30.33 11.43
CA PHE A 127 -0.80 -30.72 10.02
C PHE A 127 0.41 -30.14 9.30
N GLU A 128 1.21 -31.03 8.71
CA GLU A 128 2.26 -30.66 7.76
C GLU A 128 1.63 -30.42 6.39
N ASN A 129 1.86 -29.24 5.81
CA ASN A 129 1.43 -28.99 4.46
C ASN A 129 2.50 -29.49 3.48
N GLU A 130 2.45 -30.78 3.14
CA GLU A 130 3.19 -31.31 2.00
C GLU A 130 2.65 -30.69 0.71
N MET A 131 3.14 -29.48 0.37
CA MET A 131 2.83 -28.77 -0.87
C MET A 131 3.38 -29.58 -2.07
N TYR A 132 2.60 -30.56 -2.55
CA TYR A 132 2.76 -31.24 -3.83
C TYR A 132 1.68 -30.80 -4.83
#